data_AF-A0A847BJ01-F1
#
_entry.id   AF-A0A847BJ01-F1
#
_cell.length_a   1.000
_cell.length_b   1.000
_cell.length_c   1.000
_cell.angle_alpha   90.00
_cell.angle_beta   90.00
_cell.angle_gamma   90.00
#
_symmetry.space_group_name_H-M   'P 1'
#
loop_
_entity.id
_entity.type
_entity.pdbx_description
1 polymer ?
#
loop_
_entity_poly.entity_id
_entity_poly.type
_entity_poly.pdbx_seq_one_letter_code
_entity_poly.pdbx_strand_id
1 'polypeptide(L)'
;LMGLGACTSFDILEILEKSRVPVSDCVASIEAERADTVPAVFTKIHVHFTVTGKGMKEKQVQRAVELSAEKYCSASIMLTQGGVEVTHSYSIIDA
;
A
#
# COMPACT_ATOMS: atom_id res chain seq x y z
N LEU A 1 -8.32 -8.60 2.64
CA LEU A 1 -7.78 -7.58 1.72
C LEU A 1 -8.14 -6.15 2.16
N MET A 2 -9.39 -5.83 2.49
CA MET A 2 -9.72 -4.50 3.03
C MET A 2 -8.88 -4.09 4.25
N GLY A 3 -8.62 -5.00 5.19
CA GLY A 3 -7.73 -4.73 6.32
C GLY A 3 -6.27 -4.45 5.92
N LEU A 4 -5.78 -5.09 4.85
CA LEU A 4 -4.45 -4.80 4.29
C LEU A 4 -4.43 -3.38 3.70
N GLY A 5 -5.41 -3.05 2.85
CA GLY A 5 -5.53 -1.72 2.25
C GLY A 5 -5.67 -0.61 3.28
N ALA A 6 -6.49 -0.80 4.31
CA ALA A 6 -6.64 0.17 5.38
C ALA A 6 -5.35 0.37 6.18
N CYS A 7 -4.65 -0.73 6.52
CA CYS A 7 -3.36 -0.70 7.21
C CYS A 7 -2.31 0.07 6.41
N THR A 8 -2.17 -0.24 5.11
CA THR A 8 -1.15 0.39 4.27
C THR A 8 -1.48 1.84 3.92
N SER A 9 -2.73 2.15 3.58
CA SER A 9 -3.15 3.53 3.31
C SER A 9 -3.00 4.43 4.54
N PHE A 10 -3.30 3.92 5.73
CA PHE A 10 -3.11 4.66 6.98
C PHE A 10 -1.64 5.04 7.20
N ASP A 11 -0.73 4.07 7.09
CA ASP A 11 0.71 4.33 7.23
C ASP A 11 1.20 5.38 6.22
N ILE A 12 0.77 5.26 4.94
CA ILE A 12 1.17 6.20 3.89
C ILE A 12 0.72 7.62 4.23
N LEU A 13 -0.55 7.80 4.61
CA LEU A 13 -1.07 9.10 5.02
C LEU A 13 -0.29 9.66 6.22
N GLU A 14 -0.09 8.86 7.26
CA GLU A 14 0.63 9.28 8.48
C GLU A 14 2.09 9.69 8.17
N ILE A 15 2.81 8.94 7.32
CA ILE A 15 4.19 9.26 6.93
C ILE A 15 4.24 10.55 6.11
N LEU A 16 3.33 10.74 5.16
CA LEU A 16 3.26 11.93 4.31
C LEU A 16 2.92 13.19 5.15
N GLU A 17 1.95 13.09 6.05
CA GLU A 17 1.59 14.16 6.98
C GLU A 17 2.77 14.55 7.89
N LYS A 18 3.45 13.56 8.50
CA LYS A 18 4.66 13.81 9.30
C LYS A 18 5.79 14.47 8.49
N SER A 19 5.85 14.16 7.21
CA SER A 19 6.80 14.75 6.24
C SER A 19 6.36 16.13 5.73
N ARG A 20 5.25 16.68 6.25
CA ARG A 20 4.63 17.95 5.85
C ARG A 20 4.26 18.02 4.37
N VAL A 21 3.92 16.86 3.78
CA VAL A 21 3.38 16.76 2.44
C VAL A 21 1.88 17.03 2.52
N PRO A 22 1.32 17.95 1.72
CA PRO A 22 -0.11 18.27 1.76
C PRO A 22 -0.92 17.22 0.98
N VAL A 23 -1.01 16.02 1.55
CA VAL A 23 -1.86 14.94 1.06
C VAL A 23 -3.31 15.20 1.45
N SER A 24 -4.24 14.90 0.54
CA SER A 24 -5.67 15.08 0.75
C SER A 24 -6.46 13.78 0.63
N ASP A 25 -5.93 12.79 -0.11
CA ASP A 25 -6.57 11.48 -0.26
C ASP A 25 -5.55 10.37 -0.56
N CYS A 26 -5.88 9.14 -0.19
CA CYS A 26 -5.11 7.95 -0.54
C CYS A 26 -6.05 6.76 -0.76
N VAL A 27 -6.14 6.28 -2.00
CA VAL A 27 -6.97 5.14 -2.39
C VAL A 27 -6.09 3.94 -2.69
N ALA A 28 -6.29 2.83 -1.97
CA ALA A 28 -5.65 1.56 -2.25
C ALA A 28 -6.57 0.65 -3.08
N SER A 29 -6.20 0.42 -4.33
CA SER A 29 -6.83 -0.59 -5.21
C SER A 29 -6.08 -1.91 -5.05
N ILE A 30 -6.79 -3.00 -4.76
CA ILE A 30 -6.18 -4.29 -4.45
C ILE A 30 -6.69 -5.35 -5.42
N GLU A 31 -5.76 -6.00 -6.10
CA GLU A 31 -5.99 -7.20 -6.91
C GLU A 31 -5.33 -8.40 -6.23
N ALA A 32 -5.95 -9.57 -6.30
CA ALA A 32 -5.40 -10.77 -5.68
C ALA A 32 -5.73 -12.04 -6.47
N GLU A 33 -4.75 -12.93 -6.53
CA GLU A 33 -4.90 -14.29 -7.05
C GLU A 33 -5.00 -15.28 -5.88
N ARG A 34 -5.75 -16.36 -6.09
CA ARG A 34 -5.92 -17.43 -5.10
C ARG A 34 -5.56 -18.77 -5.73
N ALA A 35 -5.07 -19.69 -4.92
CA ALA A 35 -4.79 -21.05 -5.36
C ALA A 35 -6.06 -21.78 -5.81
N ASP A 36 -5.93 -22.65 -6.81
CA ASP A 36 -7.03 -23.49 -7.30
C ASP A 36 -7.37 -24.67 -6.36
N THR A 37 -6.50 -24.94 -5.39
CA THR A 37 -6.65 -26.03 -4.42
C THR A 37 -7.34 -25.57 -3.13
N VAL A 38 -7.85 -26.51 -2.34
CA VAL A 38 -8.43 -26.23 -1.02
C VAL A 38 -7.37 -26.45 0.07
N PRO A 39 -7.13 -25.49 0.98
CA PRO A 39 -7.75 -24.16 1.04
C PRO A 39 -7.20 -23.19 -0.04
N ALA A 40 -8.10 -22.42 -0.65
CA ALA A 40 -7.77 -21.43 -1.69
C ALA A 40 -7.12 -20.18 -1.05
N VAL A 41 -5.89 -20.31 -0.57
CA VAL A 41 -5.11 -19.22 0.00
C VAL A 41 -4.74 -18.18 -1.07
N PHE A 42 -4.43 -16.96 -0.67
CA PHE A 42 -3.89 -15.96 -1.59
C PHE A 42 -2.48 -16.39 -2.03
N THR A 43 -2.19 -16.27 -3.32
CA THR A 43 -0.88 -16.56 -3.90
C THR A 43 -0.17 -15.28 -4.30
N LYS A 44 -0.92 -14.32 -4.85
CA LYS A 44 -0.42 -13.00 -5.23
C LYS A 44 -1.38 -11.91 -4.78
N ILE A 45 -0.83 -10.77 -4.39
CA ILE A 45 -1.58 -9.56 -4.10
C ILE A 45 -0.83 -8.39 -4.74
N HIS A 46 -1.53 -7.59 -5.52
CA HIS A 46 -1.04 -6.31 -6.01
C HIS A 46 -1.83 -5.17 -5.37
N VAL A 47 -1.14 -4.20 -4.78
CA VAL A 47 -1.74 -3.00 -4.22
C VAL A 47 -1.27 -1.77 -5.00
N HIS A 48 -2.21 -1.09 -5.67
CA HIS A 48 -1.95 0.19 -6.32
C HIS A 48 -2.47 1.34 -5.45
N PHE A 49 -1.58 2.25 -5.06
CA PHE A 49 -1.93 3.45 -4.29
C PHE A 49 -2.09 4.66 -5.20
N THR A 50 -3.28 5.24 -5.23
CA THR A 50 -3.50 6.55 -5.83
C THR A 50 -3.48 7.60 -4.72
N VAL A 51 -2.44 8.44 -4.72
CA VAL A 51 -2.24 9.47 -3.70
C VAL A 51 -2.54 10.84 -4.30
N THR A 52 -3.46 11.56 -3.67
CA THR A 52 -3.91 12.89 -4.12
C THR A 52 -3.46 13.95 -3.14
N GLY A 53 -3.00 15.09 -3.64
CA GLY A 53 -2.48 16.19 -2.83
C GLY A 53 -1.70 17.20 -3.67
N LYS A 54 -1.13 18.22 -3.03
CA LYS A 54 -0.59 19.39 -3.75
C LYS A 54 0.93 19.44 -3.77
N GLY A 55 1.55 19.53 -4.96
CA GLY A 55 3.00 19.76 -5.07
C GLY A 55 3.85 18.66 -4.40
N MET A 56 3.34 17.43 -4.41
CA MET A 56 4.03 16.28 -3.81
C MET A 56 5.19 15.84 -4.71
N LYS A 57 6.34 15.55 -4.09
CA LYS A 57 7.48 14.98 -4.82
C LYS A 57 7.35 13.47 -4.89
N GLU A 58 7.60 12.90 -6.06
CA GLU A 58 7.57 11.45 -6.29
C GLU A 58 8.37 10.67 -5.25
N LYS A 59 9.59 11.11 -4.93
CA LYS A 59 10.45 10.48 -3.91
C LYS A 59 9.80 10.39 -2.52
N GLN A 60 8.94 11.34 -2.15
CA GLN A 60 8.27 11.32 -0.84
C GLN A 60 7.16 10.27 -0.81
N VAL A 61 6.38 10.17 -1.90
CA VAL A 61 5.33 9.16 -2.03
C VAL A 61 5.94 7.76 -2.15
N GLN A 62 6.97 7.60 -3.00
CA GLN A 62 7.73 6.36 -3.11
C GLN A 62 8.21 5.88 -1.74
N ARG A 63 8.83 6.77 -0.97
CA ARG A 63 9.37 6.43 0.33
C ARG A 63 8.28 6.03 1.34
N ALA A 64 7.12 6.68 1.29
CA ALA A 64 6.00 6.33 2.16
C ALA A 64 5.45 4.93 1.84
N VAL A 65 5.31 4.59 0.55
CA VAL A 65 4.87 3.26 0.10
C VAL A 65 5.88 2.18 0.51
N GLU A 66 7.18 2.40 0.28
CA GLU A 66 8.25 1.47 0.69
C GLU A 66 8.22 1.22 2.20
N LEU A 67 8.13 2.29 3.01
CA LEU A 67 8.11 2.17 4.47
C LEU A 67 6.87 1.42 4.97
N SER A 68 5.70 1.67 4.39
CA SER A 68 4.48 0.95 4.77
C SER A 68 4.61 -0.54 4.43
N ALA A 69 5.07 -0.87 3.21
CA ALA A 69 5.19 -2.25 2.74
C ALA A 69 6.24 -3.07 3.50
N GLU A 70 7.40 -2.48 3.81
CA GLU A 70 8.55 -3.22 4.34
C GLU A 70 8.70 -3.13 5.87
N LYS A 71 8.09 -2.14 6.51
CA LYS A 71 8.39 -1.83 7.92
C LYS A 71 7.16 -1.68 8.81
N TYR A 72 6.11 -1.01 8.37
CA TYR A 72 5.01 -0.61 9.27
C TYR A 72 3.77 -1.49 9.17
N CYS A 73 3.31 -1.86 7.97
CA CYS A 73 2.05 -2.58 7.86
C CYS A 73 2.23 -4.06 8.21
N SER A 74 1.92 -4.39 9.46
CA SER A 74 1.94 -5.76 9.99
C SER A 74 1.16 -6.75 9.12
N ALA A 75 0.02 -6.35 8.55
CA ALA A 75 -0.77 -7.21 7.66
C ALA A 75 -0.01 -7.58 6.37
N SER A 76 0.68 -6.61 5.75
CA SER A 76 1.49 -6.84 4.55
C SER A 76 2.66 -7.77 4.86
N ILE A 77 3.36 -7.50 5.97
CA ILE A 77 4.49 -8.30 6.43
C ILE A 77 4.07 -9.75 6.73
N MET A 78 2.94 -9.96 7.42
CA MET A 78 2.44 -11.30 7.72
C MET A 78 2.07 -12.08 6.46
N LEU A 79 1.45 -11.44 5.46
CA LEU A 79 1.11 -12.08 4.19
C LEU A 79 2.36 -12.47 3.41
N THR A 80 3.33 -11.57 3.30
CA THR A 80 4.62 -11.85 2.65
C THR A 80 5.37 -12.99 3.35
N GLN A 81 5.44 -12.97 4.69
CA GLN A 81 6.04 -14.07 5.47
C GLN A 81 5.26 -15.38 5.36
N GLY A 82 3.94 -15.30 5.15
CA GLY A 82 3.06 -16.43 4.86
C GLY A 82 3.25 -17.02 3.45
N GLY A 83 4.16 -16.47 2.64
CA GLY A 83 4.48 -16.97 1.29
C GLY A 83 3.63 -16.37 0.19
N VAL A 84 2.88 -15.29 0.45
CA VAL A 84 2.14 -14.55 -0.58
C VAL A 84 3.09 -13.59 -1.30
N GLU A 85 3.07 -13.58 -2.62
CA GLU A 85 3.77 -12.55 -3.40
C GLU A 85 3.00 -11.24 -3.31
N VAL A 86 3.49 -10.28 -2.51
CA VAL A 86 2.86 -8.96 -2.35
C VAL A 86 3.67 -7.91 -3.11
N THR A 87 3.04 -7.25 -4.07
CA THR A 87 3.64 -6.17 -4.87
C THR A 87 2.87 -4.87 -4.70
N HIS A 88 3.58 -3.75 -4.87
CA HIS A 88 3.02 -2.42 -4.66
C HIS A 88 3.37 -1.51 -5.83
N SER A 89 2.46 -0.63 -6.19
CA SER A 89 2.69 0.46 -7.14
C SER A 89 1.94 1.72 -6.70
N TYR A 90 2.26 2.87 -7.28
CA TYR A 90 1.60 4.11 -6.92
C TYR A 90 1.45 5.06 -8.10
N SER A 91 0.47 5.96 -8.00
CA SER A 91 0.25 7.10 -8.88
C SER A 91 0.00 8.34 -8.02
N ILE A 92 0.36 9.50 -8.57
CA ILE A 92 0.22 10.80 -7.91
C ILE A 92 -0.77 11.64 -8.71
N ILE A 93 -1.80 12.15 -8.03
CA ILE A 93 -2.75 13.12 -8.59
C ILE A 93 -2.50 14.47 -7.90
N ASP A 94 -2.18 15.48 -8.71
CA ASP A 94 -2.03 16.85 -8.22
C ASP A 94 -3.42 17.50 -8.09
N ALA A 95 -3.65 18.21 -6.97
CA ALA A 95 -4.92 18.84 -6.61
C ALA A 95 -4.80 20.32 -6.22
#